data_AF-A0A382CZR2-F1
#
_entry.id   AF-A0A382CZR2-F1
#
_cell.length_a   1.000
_cell.length_b   1.000
_cell.length_c   1.000
_cell.angle_alpha   90.00
_cell.angle_beta   90.00
_cell.angle_gamma   90.00
#
_symmetry.space_group_name_H-M   'P 1'
#
loop_
_entity.id
_entity.type
_entity.pdbx_description
1 polymer ?
#
loop_
_entity_poly.entity_id
_entity_poly.type
_entity_poly.pdbx_seq_one_letter_code
_entity_poly.pdbx_strand_id
1 'polypeptide(L)'
;MGMNKQKSIVDTIILALLGLEYIGFGLLGLIDPLSVSTMVGFGLNELISFSEIRANYSFFTLIGILAFVAIFKNEIQRLTYLIYAFLCGSYVVGRILSIILDGVP
;
A
#
# COMPACT_ATOMS: atom_id res chain seq x y z
N MET A 1 23.39 19.11 12.18
CA MET A 1 22.25 19.04 13.12
C MET A 1 21.01 19.41 12.33
N GLY A 2 20.31 18.42 11.77
CA GLY A 2 19.15 18.66 10.92
C GLY A 2 18.03 19.28 11.74
N MET A 3 17.52 20.43 11.30
CA MET A 3 16.35 21.08 11.90
C MET A 3 15.20 20.06 11.97
N ASN A 4 14.81 19.68 13.18
CA ASN A 4 13.64 18.84 13.40
C ASN A 4 12.41 19.69 13.05
N LYS A 5 11.94 19.61 11.81
CA LYS A 5 10.74 20.31 11.36
C LYS A 5 9.59 19.86 12.26
N GLN A 6 8.94 20.80 12.92
CA GLN A 6 7.78 20.51 13.74
C GLN A 6 6.71 19.87 12.85
N LYS A 7 6.32 18.65 13.19
CA LYS A 7 5.40 17.84 12.41
C LYS A 7 4.01 18.45 12.47
N SER A 8 3.34 18.59 11.32
CA SER A 8 1.96 19.08 11.30
C SER A 8 1.02 18.03 11.87
N ILE A 9 -0.06 18.47 12.53
CA ILE A 9 -1.15 17.57 12.90
C ILE A 9 -1.75 16.87 11.68
N VAL A 10 -1.72 17.53 10.53
CA VAL A 10 -2.15 17.00 9.23
C VAL A 10 -1.30 15.80 8.84
N ASP A 11 0.03 15.87 8.97
CA ASP A 11 0.92 14.77 8.62
C ASP A 11 0.64 13.54 9.49
N THR A 12 0.35 13.75 10.77
CA THR A 12 -0.03 12.68 11.70
C THR A 12 -1.33 12.02 11.30
N ILE A 13 -2.36 12.80 10.95
CA ILE A 13 -3.64 12.25 10.50
C ILE A 13 -3.46 11.45 9.21
N ILE A 14 -2.75 12.01 8.22
CA ILE A 14 -2.52 11.34 6.93
C ILE A 14 -1.77 10.02 7.14
N LEU A 15 -0.66 10.03 7.90
CA LEU A 15 0.12 8.82 8.15
C LEU A 15 -0.66 7.77 8.95
N ALA A 16 -1.52 8.20 9.88
CA ALA A 16 -2.38 7.28 10.63
C ALA A 16 -3.42 6.63 9.72
N LEU A 17 -4.06 7.39 8.82
CA LEU A 17 -5.01 6.85 7.86
C LEU A 17 -4.34 5.87 6.89
N LEU A 18 -3.20 6.24 6.31
CA LEU A 18 -2.41 5.37 5.44
C LEU A 18 -1.95 4.10 6.17
N GLY A 19 -1.54 4.24 7.44
CA GLY A 19 -1.13 3.10 8.27
C GLY A 19 -2.28 2.15 8.53
N LEU A 20 -3.44 2.66 8.95
CA LEU A 20 -4.63 1.85 9.23
C LEU A 20 -5.13 1.13 7.98
N GLU A 21 -5.26 1.85 6.87
CA GLU A 21 -5.73 1.30 5.60
C GLU A 21 -4.83 0.15 5.13
N TYR A 22 -3.52 0.39 5.03
CA TYR A 22 -2.59 -0.59 4.46
C TYR A 22 -2.27 -1.76 5.38
N ILE A 23 -2.31 -1.58 6.71
CA ILE A 23 -2.27 -2.71 7.64
C ILE A 23 -3.57 -3.52 7.53
N GLY A 24 -4.73 -2.87 7.51
CA GLY A 24 -6.02 -3.55 7.43
C GLY A 24 -6.15 -4.39 6.15
N PHE A 25 -5.96 -3.77 4.99
CA PHE A 25 -5.99 -4.46 3.71
C PHE A 25 -4.84 -5.46 3.57
N GLY A 26 -3.63 -5.09 4.00
CA GLY A 26 -2.45 -5.96 3.97
C GLY A 26 -2.67 -7.25 4.75
N LEU A 27 -3.16 -7.17 5.98
CA LEU A 27 -3.46 -8.35 6.78
C LEU A 27 -4.59 -9.19 6.19
N LEU A 28 -5.62 -8.54 5.63
CA LEU A 28 -6.73 -9.25 4.98
C LEU A 28 -6.23 -10.14 3.84
N GLY A 29 -5.46 -9.60 2.89
CA GLY A 29 -4.95 -10.39 1.77
C GLY A 29 -3.80 -11.34 2.15
N LEU A 30 -3.09 -11.06 3.24
CA LEU A 30 -2.09 -11.96 3.78
C LEU A 30 -2.71 -13.22 4.40
N ILE A 31 -3.84 -13.08 5.10
CA ILE A 31 -4.53 -14.19 5.77
C ILE A 31 -5.47 -14.90 4.80
N ASP A 32 -6.27 -14.12 4.06
CA ASP A 32 -7.28 -14.58 3.12
C ASP A 32 -7.08 -13.93 1.72
N PRO A 33 -6.12 -14.45 0.94
CA PRO A 33 -5.85 -13.98 -0.42
C PRO A 33 -7.03 -14.14 -1.38
N LEU A 34 -7.95 -15.08 -1.13
CA LEU A 34 -9.10 -15.32 -1.99
C LEU A 34 -10.15 -14.23 -1.83
N SER A 35 -10.40 -13.78 -0.60
CA SER A 35 -11.30 -12.65 -0.34
C SER A 35 -10.85 -11.39 -1.07
N VAL A 36 -9.56 -11.06 -1.04
CA VAL A 36 -9.07 -9.85 -1.73
C VAL A 36 -9.03 -9.99 -3.25
N SER A 37 -8.79 -11.20 -3.78
CA SER A 37 -8.82 -11.42 -5.23
C SER A 37 -10.24 -11.27 -5.78
N THR A 38 -11.23 -11.81 -5.07
CA THR A 38 -12.63 -11.74 -5.48
C THR A 38 -13.19 -10.31 -5.43
N MET A 39 -12.73 -9.47 -4.49
CA MET A 39 -13.09 -8.04 -4.43
C MET A 39 -12.71 -7.28 -5.71
N VAL A 40 -11.66 -7.71 -6.41
CA VAL A 40 -11.19 -7.10 -7.66
C VAL A 40 -11.53 -7.92 -8.91
N GLY A 41 -12.37 -8.96 -8.77
CA GLY A 41 -12.82 -9.80 -9.88
C GLY A 41 -11.81 -10.85 -10.35
N PHE A 42 -10.76 -11.13 -9.58
CA PHE A 42 -9.78 -12.17 -9.89
C PHE A 42 -10.13 -13.51 -9.24
N GLY A 43 -10.06 -14.58 -10.05
CA GLY A 43 -10.02 -15.96 -9.57
C GLY A 43 -8.57 -16.41 -9.33
N LEU A 44 -8.34 -17.13 -8.24
CA LEU A 44 -7.04 -17.77 -7.95
C LEU A 44 -7.16 -19.26 -8.26
N ASN A 45 -6.50 -19.71 -9.33
CA ASN A 45 -6.65 -21.09 -9.84
C ASN A 45 -5.47 -22.00 -9.46
N GLU A 46 -4.31 -21.42 -9.18
CA GLU A 46 -3.09 -22.16 -8.85
C GLU A 46 -2.58 -21.80 -7.47
N LEU A 47 -2.00 -22.77 -6.75
CA LEU A 47 -1.44 -22.55 -5.40
C LEU A 47 -0.40 -21.42 -5.39
N ILE A 48 0.37 -21.27 -6.47
CA ILE A 48 1.34 -20.19 -6.60
C ILE A 48 0.68 -18.81 -6.62
N SER A 49 -0.52 -18.67 -7.21
CA SER A 49 -1.26 -17.41 -7.23
C SER A 49 -1.63 -16.95 -5.80
N PHE A 50 -1.96 -17.89 -4.91
CA PHE A 50 -2.18 -17.57 -3.49
C PHE A 50 -0.91 -17.05 -2.82
N SER A 51 0.24 -17.67 -3.13
CA SER A 51 1.53 -17.25 -2.60
C SER A 51 1.89 -15.83 -3.05
N GLU A 52 1.69 -15.51 -4.33
CA GLU A 52 1.95 -14.18 -4.90
C GLU A 52 1.08 -13.10 -4.25
N ILE A 53 -0.22 -13.38 -4.06
CA ILE A 53 -1.12 -12.45 -3.36
C ILE A 53 -0.65 -12.24 -1.91
N ARG A 54 -0.33 -13.29 -1.17
CA ARG A 54 0.17 -13.14 0.21
C ARG A 54 1.46 -12.33 0.27
N ALA A 55 2.39 -12.54 -0.67
CA ALA A 55 3.63 -11.77 -0.73
C ALA A 55 3.36 -10.27 -0.99
N ASN A 56 2.49 -9.95 -1.94
CA ASN A 56 2.12 -8.56 -2.25
C ASN A 56 1.40 -7.88 -1.08
N TYR A 57 0.47 -8.58 -0.43
CA TYR A 57 -0.25 -8.04 0.73
C TYR A 57 0.60 -7.99 2.01
N SER A 58 1.65 -8.82 2.12
CA SER A 58 2.70 -8.64 3.13
C SER A 58 3.42 -7.30 2.94
N PHE A 59 3.71 -6.92 1.70
CA PHE A 59 4.31 -5.62 1.40
C PHE A 59 3.39 -4.46 1.84
N PHE A 60 2.07 -4.54 1.59
CA PHE A 60 1.11 -3.54 2.09
C PHE A 60 1.11 -3.44 3.61
N THR A 61 1.16 -4.59 4.30
CA THR A 61 1.25 -4.61 5.75
C THR A 61 2.50 -3.87 6.24
N LEU A 62 3.66 -4.13 5.61
CA LEU A 62 4.93 -3.51 5.99
C LEU A 62 4.98 -2.01 5.73
N ILE A 63 4.43 -1.52 4.62
CA ILE A 63 4.36 -0.07 4.36
C ILE A 63 3.35 0.63 5.28
N GLY A 64 2.27 -0.06 5.67
CA GLY A 64 1.35 0.45 6.69
C GLY A 64 2.03 0.59 8.06
N ILE A 65 2.86 -0.38 8.45
CA ILE A 65 3.73 -0.26 9.63
C ILE A 65 4.71 0.91 9.45
N LEU A 66 5.33 1.06 8.27
CA LEU A 66 6.23 2.17 7.97
C LEU A 66 5.54 3.53 8.12
N ALA A 67 4.26 3.65 7.76
CA ALA A 67 3.47 4.87 7.98
C ALA A 67 3.36 5.21 9.48
N PHE A 68 3.04 4.22 10.32
CA PHE A 68 3.02 4.40 11.78
C PHE A 68 4.40 4.73 12.35
N VAL A 69 5.48 4.08 11.89
CA VAL A 69 6.83 4.43 12.34
C VAL A 69 7.18 5.86 11.94
N ALA A 70 6.82 6.27 10.73
CA ALA A 70 7.01 7.63 10.25
C ALA A 70 6.21 8.66 11.06
N ILE A 71 5.18 8.24 11.81
CA ILE A 71 4.51 9.17 12.72
C ILE A 71 5.47 9.71 13.77
N PHE A 72 6.32 8.83 14.31
CA PHE A 72 7.25 9.12 15.40
C PHE A 72 8.65 9.52 14.89
N LYS A 73 9.02 9.12 13.67
CA LYS A 73 10.32 9.40 13.06
C LYS A 73 10.20 10.36 11.88
N ASN A 74 10.34 11.65 12.14
CA ASN A 74 10.22 12.71 11.12
C ASN A 74 11.21 12.57 9.96
N GLU A 75 12.40 12.04 10.24
CA GLU A 75 13.48 11.81 9.27
C GLU A 75 13.09 10.86 8.12
N ILE A 76 12.16 9.92 8.33
CA ILE A 76 11.71 8.98 7.29
C ILE A 76 10.39 9.39 6.62
N GLN A 77 9.69 10.40 7.11
CA GLN A 77 8.35 10.78 6.59
C GLN A 77 8.34 11.07 5.10
N ARG A 78 9.33 11.85 4.63
CA ARG A 78 9.44 12.17 3.21
C ARG A 78 9.62 10.91 2.35
N LEU A 79 10.43 9.98 2.83
CA LEU A 79 10.64 8.70 2.15
C LEU A 79 9.36 7.87 2.15
N THR A 80 8.66 7.80 3.28
CA THR A 80 7.37 7.10 3.40
C THR A 80 6.35 7.66 2.40
N TYR A 81 6.16 8.99 2.34
CA TYR A 81 5.25 9.59 1.36
C TYR A 81 5.66 9.31 -0.08
N LEU A 82 6.96 9.31 -0.37
CA LEU A 82 7.46 8.98 -1.69
C LEU A 82 7.10 7.53 -2.07
N ILE A 83 7.28 6.58 -1.16
CA ILE A 83 6.90 5.17 -1.36
C ILE A 83 5.41 5.05 -1.65
N TYR A 84 4.55 5.71 -0.86
CA TYR A 84 3.11 5.72 -1.08
C TYR A 84 2.74 6.34 -2.44
N ALA A 85 3.36 7.46 -2.80
CA ALA A 85 3.12 8.11 -4.09
C ALA A 85 3.49 7.20 -5.27
N PHE A 86 4.63 6.49 -5.19
CA PHE A 86 5.03 5.53 -6.22
C PHE A 86 4.12 4.30 -6.26
N LEU A 87 3.70 3.80 -5.10
CA LEU A 87 2.80 2.66 -5.03
C LEU A 87 1.42 2.99 -5.62
N CYS A 88 0.79 4.07 -5.18
CA CYS A 88 -0.51 4.48 -5.72
C CYS A 88 -0.38 4.90 -7.19
N GLY A 89 0.71 5.61 -7.53
CA GLY A 89 1.01 6.00 -8.89
C GLY A 89 1.19 4.81 -9.83
N SER A 90 1.81 3.71 -9.39
CA SER A 90 1.99 2.52 -10.22
C SER A 90 0.65 1.86 -10.56
N TYR A 91 -0.32 1.84 -9.65
CA TYR A 91 -1.69 1.39 -9.96
C TYR A 91 -2.36 2.26 -11.02
N VAL A 92 -2.26 3.58 -10.90
CA VAL A 92 -2.82 4.50 -11.89
C VAL A 92 -2.19 4.28 -13.27
N VAL A 93 -0.86 4.19 -13.32
CA VAL A 93 -0.12 3.92 -14.57
C VAL A 93 -0.51 2.56 -15.16
N GLY A 94 -0.63 1.53 -14.32
CA GLY A 94 -1.07 0.20 -14.75
C GLY A 94 -2.46 0.23 -15.37
N ARG A 95 -3.43 0.90 -14.74
CA ARG A 95 -4.80 1.04 -15.27
C ARG A 95 -4.85 1.81 -16.58
N ILE A 96 -4.07 2.89 -16.72
CA ILE A 96 -3.97 3.64 -17.98
C ILE A 96 -3.43 2.72 -19.08
N LEU A 97 -2.39 1.94 -18.78
CA LEU A 97 -1.81 1.00 -19.73
C LEU A 97 -2.82 -0.08 -20.15
N SER A 98 -3.57 -0.66 -19.20
CA SER A 98 -4.64 -1.63 -19.51
C SER A 98 -5.70 -1.05 -20.45
N ILE A 99 -6.14 0.19 -20.23
CA ILE A 99 -7.11 0.85 -21.12
C ILE A 99 -6.53 1.00 -22.54
N ILE A 100 -5.26 1.36 -22.65
CA ILE A 100 -4.59 1.55 -23.95
C ILE A 100 -4.44 0.23 -24.70
N LEU A 101 -4.04 -0.84 -24.00
CA LEU A 101 -3.72 -2.13 -24.62
C LEU A 101 -4.95 -3.01 -24.82
N ASP A 102 -5.84 -3.06 -23.83
CA ASP A 102 -6.92 -4.04 -23.73
C ASP A 102 -8.32 -3.39 -23.85
N GLY A 103 -8.41 -2.06 -23.85
CA GLY A 103 -9.67 -1.31 -23.96
C GLY A 103 -10.54 -1.34 -22.70
N VAL A 104 -10.04 -1.94 -21.61
CA VAL A 104 -10.72 -2.10 -20.33
C VAL A 104 -9.73 -1.73 -19.20
N PRO A 105 -10.18 -1.04 -18.13
CA PRO A 105 -9.32 -0.69 -17.01
C PRO A 105 -8.75 -1.89 -16.25
#